data_AF-A0A1F2R831-F1
#
_entry.id   AF-A0A1F2R831-F1
#
_cell.length_a   1.000
_cell.length_b   1.000
_cell.length_c   1.000
_cell.angle_alpha   90.00
_cell.angle_beta   90.00
_cell.angle_gamma   90.00
#
_symmetry.space_group_name_H-M   'P 1'
#
loop_
_entity.id
_entity.type
_entity.pdbx_description
1 polymer ?
#
loop_
_entity_poly.entity_id
_entity_poly.type
_entity_poly.pdbx_seq_one_letter_code
_entity_poly.pdbx_strand_id
1 'polypeptide(L)'
;MTRRKVLIAIGLLILVGAIAWTGGRYTRGSGEPAADGRVTLRFFRNPMEVAPFTARDLNGRTISQESLRGKVTIVNFWATWCLPCRAEIPDLIALQDKYRDQLQVIGVSQDEETADFIRQFATEYRINYPIVMSTPELERIFSGIYALPTSFIVDREARIVQKHVGLLNPATTELETRVLAGLDVTTTIEYVEADEANRKLIKDAAQATEIPGVELGQLAPAARTAVLKQLNADNCTCGCGLTLAACRINDPTCHISLPIAQKIARDAATARP
;
A
#
# COMPACT_ATOMS: atom_id res chain seq x y z
N MET A 1 22.07 -33.21 44.87
CA MET A 1 21.11 -32.78 43.84
C MET A 1 20.93 -33.91 42.84
N THR A 2 19.72 -34.45 42.70
CA THR A 2 19.43 -35.65 41.88
C THR A 2 19.55 -35.37 40.38
N ARG A 3 20.11 -36.31 39.59
CA ARG A 3 20.33 -36.20 38.13
C ARG A 3 19.12 -35.68 37.34
N ARG A 4 17.91 -35.91 37.84
CA ARG A 4 16.64 -35.43 37.28
C ARG A 4 16.48 -33.90 37.33
N LYS A 5 17.02 -33.22 38.36
CA LYS A 5 16.98 -31.74 38.48
C LYS A 5 17.99 -31.05 37.56
N VAL A 6 19.11 -31.71 37.25
CA VAL A 6 20.14 -31.20 36.32
C VAL A 6 19.64 -31.26 34.88
N LEU A 7 18.95 -32.34 34.49
CA LEU A 7 18.38 -32.48 33.14
C LEU A 7 17.26 -31.46 32.86
N ILE A 8 16.44 -31.10 33.84
CA ILE A 8 15.39 -30.09 33.70
C ILE A 8 15.99 -28.67 33.55
N ALA A 9 17.07 -28.37 34.30
CA ALA A 9 17.75 -27.08 34.19
C ALA A 9 18.47 -26.90 32.84
N ILE A 10 19.06 -27.97 32.29
CA ILE A 10 19.69 -27.94 30.95
C ILE A 10 18.63 -27.81 29.85
N GLY A 11 17.48 -28.50 29.98
CA GLY A 11 16.36 -28.37 29.03
C GLY A 11 15.77 -26.96 28.97
N LEU A 12 15.63 -26.27 30.11
CA LEU A 12 15.15 -24.89 30.18
C LEU A 12 16.15 -23.88 29.59
N LEU A 13 17.46 -24.08 29.79
CA LEU A 13 18.49 -23.23 29.19
C LEU A 13 18.57 -23.37 27.66
N ILE A 14 18.35 -24.57 27.13
CA ILE A 14 18.28 -24.80 25.67
C ILE A 14 17.01 -24.17 25.08
N LEU A 15 15.87 -24.21 25.79
CA LEU A 15 14.63 -23.58 25.33
C LEU A 15 14.73 -22.03 25.33
N VAL A 16 15.32 -21.44 26.36
CA VAL A 16 15.55 -19.97 26.42
C VAL A 16 16.59 -19.53 25.40
N GLY A 17 17.63 -20.33 25.17
CA GLY A 17 18.60 -20.10 24.09
C GLY A 17 17.99 -20.19 22.69
N ALA A 18 17.06 -21.12 22.46
CA ALA A 18 16.36 -21.27 21.18
C ALA A 18 15.35 -20.13 20.92
N ILE A 19 14.67 -19.63 21.96
CA ILE A 19 13.78 -18.46 21.86
C ILE A 19 14.59 -17.17 21.62
N ALA A 20 15.78 -17.04 22.20
CA ALA A 20 16.69 -15.92 21.94
C ALA A 20 17.32 -15.98 20.53
N TRP A 21 17.53 -17.17 19.96
CA TRP A 21 18.12 -17.33 18.62
C TRP A 21 17.10 -17.16 17.48
N THR A 22 15.81 -17.40 17.74
CA THR A 22 14.73 -17.10 16.78
C THR A 22 14.18 -15.68 16.91
N GLY A 23 14.26 -15.05 18.09
CA GLY A 23 13.88 -13.65 18.29
C GLY A 23 14.86 -12.62 17.71
N GLY A 24 16.11 -13.01 17.47
CA GLY A 24 17.18 -12.11 16.99
C GLY A 24 17.34 -12.00 15.46
N ARG A 25 16.54 -12.72 14.66
CA ARG A 25 16.63 -12.71 13.18
C ARG A 25 15.43 -12.07 12.47
N TYR A 26 14.61 -11.32 13.19
CA TYR A 26 13.68 -10.35 12.59
C TYR A 26 14.31 -8.95 12.57
N THR A 27 15.56 -8.85 12.09
CA THR A 27 16.11 -7.57 11.65
C THR A 27 15.45 -7.21 10.33
N ARG A 28 14.25 -6.63 10.46
CA ARG A 28 13.76 -5.46 9.73
C ARG A 28 14.52 -5.21 8.42
N GLY A 29 13.98 -5.73 7.32
CA GLY A 29 14.26 -5.25 5.96
C GLY A 29 13.66 -3.87 5.76
N SER A 30 14.08 -2.89 6.54
CA SER A 30 14.06 -1.50 6.12
C SER A 30 15.27 -1.30 5.23
N GLY A 31 15.10 -0.71 4.04
CA GLY A 31 16.24 -0.19 3.29
C GLY A 31 17.17 0.55 4.23
N GLU A 32 18.48 0.31 4.09
CA GLU A 32 19.52 0.96 4.88
C GLU A 32 19.19 2.46 5.00
N PRO A 33 18.99 3.00 6.21
CA PRO A 33 18.90 4.43 6.38
C PRO A 33 20.21 5.03 5.84
N ALA A 34 20.11 6.14 5.12
CA ALA A 34 21.28 6.98 4.89
C ALA A 34 22.01 7.18 6.23
N ALA A 35 23.35 7.13 6.18
CA ALA A 35 24.24 7.04 7.34
C ALA A 35 24.14 8.17 8.38
N ASP A 36 23.20 9.11 8.23
CA ASP A 36 22.95 10.23 9.14
C ASP A 36 21.60 10.15 9.90
N GLY A 37 20.80 9.09 9.69
CA GLY A 37 19.51 8.91 10.37
C GLY A 37 18.41 9.89 9.95
N ARG A 38 18.60 10.65 8.86
CA ARG A 38 17.59 11.57 8.34
C ARG A 38 16.69 10.85 7.35
N VAL A 39 15.37 11.00 7.52
CA VAL A 39 14.40 10.53 6.54
C VAL A 39 14.38 11.52 5.37
N THR A 40 14.60 11.03 4.16
CA THR A 40 14.41 11.80 2.93
C THR A 40 12.98 11.59 2.43
N LEU A 41 12.19 12.66 2.45
CA LEU A 41 10.87 12.65 1.82
C LEU A 41 10.99 13.03 0.36
N ARG A 42 10.23 12.35 -0.49
CA ARG A 42 10.20 12.61 -1.93
C ARG A 42 8.83 13.11 -2.33
N PHE A 43 8.78 14.24 -3.02
CA PHE A 43 7.56 14.76 -3.64
C PHE A 43 7.81 15.06 -5.11
N PHE A 44 6.77 14.94 -5.93
CA PHE A 44 6.83 15.30 -7.34
C PHE A 44 7.08 16.80 -7.50
N ARG A 45 8.07 17.17 -8.31
CA ARG A 45 8.38 18.59 -8.61
C ARG A 45 7.21 19.33 -9.27
N ASN A 46 6.50 18.64 -10.17
CA ASN A 46 5.34 19.16 -10.90
C ASN A 46 4.13 18.27 -10.62
N PRO A 47 3.50 18.41 -9.43
CA PRO A 47 2.39 17.56 -9.03
C PRO A 47 1.16 17.84 -9.88
N MET A 48 0.40 16.79 -10.18
CA MET A 48 -0.80 16.89 -11.02
C MET A 48 -2.02 17.21 -10.17
N GLU A 49 -2.83 18.17 -10.63
CA GLU A 49 -4.12 18.43 -9.99
C GLU A 49 -5.05 17.23 -10.16
N VAL A 50 -5.72 16.86 -9.07
CA VAL A 50 -6.76 15.84 -9.08
C VAL A 50 -7.90 16.36 -9.96
N ALA A 51 -8.30 15.59 -10.98
CA ALA A 51 -9.40 15.99 -11.85
C ALA A 51 -10.74 16.00 -11.09
N PRO A 52 -11.74 16.80 -11.53
CA PRO A 52 -13.05 16.84 -10.89
C PRO A 52 -13.70 15.45 -10.84
N PHE A 53 -14.24 15.09 -9.69
CA PHE A 53 -15.04 13.88 -9.49
C PHE A 53 -16.06 14.06 -8.38
N THR A 54 -17.01 13.14 -8.30
CA THR A 54 -17.94 13.02 -7.19
C THR A 54 -18.20 11.54 -6.90
N ALA A 55 -18.08 11.15 -5.63
CA ALA A 55 -18.35 9.80 -5.15
C ALA A 55 -19.24 9.86 -3.89
N ARG A 56 -20.01 8.80 -3.65
CA ARG A 56 -20.77 8.62 -2.41
C ARG A 56 -20.02 7.62 -1.53
N ASP A 57 -19.77 8.00 -0.28
CA ASP A 57 -19.22 7.09 0.71
C ASP A 57 -20.27 6.09 1.20
N LEU A 58 -19.83 5.06 1.93
CA LEU A 58 -20.72 4.03 2.49
C LEU A 58 -21.77 4.56 3.47
N ASN A 59 -21.64 5.80 3.95
CA ASN A 59 -22.58 6.47 4.84
C ASN A 59 -23.47 7.49 4.09
N GLY A 60 -23.37 7.55 2.76
CA GLY A 60 -24.14 8.44 1.90
C GLY A 60 -23.59 9.87 1.77
N ARG A 61 -22.44 10.18 2.40
CA ARG A 61 -21.78 11.49 2.28
C ARG A 61 -21.16 11.62 0.89
N THR A 62 -21.21 12.82 0.34
CA THR A 62 -20.54 13.13 -0.92
C THR A 62 -19.07 13.45 -0.67
N ILE A 63 -18.18 12.77 -1.38
CA ILE A 63 -16.76 13.10 -1.51
C ILE A 63 -16.54 13.64 -2.93
N SER A 64 -15.84 14.75 -3.04
CA SER A 64 -15.50 15.38 -4.32
C SER A 64 -14.06 15.86 -4.33
N GLN A 65 -13.55 16.20 -5.51
CA GLN A 65 -12.24 16.83 -5.65
C GLN A 65 -12.11 18.09 -4.77
N GLU A 66 -13.16 18.93 -4.74
CA GLU A 66 -13.15 20.17 -3.97
C GLU A 66 -13.08 19.88 -2.46
N SER A 67 -13.69 18.78 -1.99
CA SER A 67 -13.62 18.36 -0.59
C SER A 67 -12.21 17.91 -0.15
N LEU A 68 -11.27 17.76 -1.09
CA LEU A 68 -9.88 17.44 -0.79
C LEU A 68 -9.05 18.69 -0.44
N ARG A 69 -9.53 19.89 -0.78
CA ARG A 69 -8.80 21.13 -0.53
C ARG A 69 -8.75 21.46 0.97
N GLY A 70 -7.67 22.14 1.37
CA GLY A 70 -7.46 22.63 2.73
C GLY A 70 -6.83 21.63 3.69
N LYS A 71 -6.92 20.32 3.40
CA LYS A 71 -6.27 19.24 4.15
C LYS A 71 -5.35 18.43 3.24
N VAL A 72 -4.32 17.83 3.83
CA VAL A 72 -3.63 16.71 3.19
C VAL A 72 -4.64 15.58 3.05
N THR A 73 -4.66 14.89 1.92
CA THR A 73 -5.52 13.71 1.75
C THR A 73 -4.70 12.49 1.39
N ILE A 74 -4.91 11.38 2.10
CA ILE A 74 -4.42 10.06 1.70
C ILE A 74 -5.57 9.32 1.03
N VAL A 75 -5.47 9.09 -0.27
CA VAL A 75 -6.41 8.24 -1.02
C VAL A 75 -5.82 6.85 -1.11
N ASN A 76 -6.34 5.93 -0.30
CA ASN A 76 -5.83 4.57 -0.14
C ASN A 76 -6.73 3.57 -0.85
N PHE A 77 -6.20 2.93 -1.89
CA PHE A 77 -6.85 1.84 -2.59
C PHE A 77 -6.54 0.52 -1.87
N TRP A 78 -7.59 -0.20 -1.47
CA TRP A 78 -7.48 -1.37 -0.61
C TRP A 78 -8.60 -2.38 -0.88
N ALA A 79 -8.51 -3.58 -0.28
CA ALA A 79 -9.60 -4.55 -0.31
C ALA A 79 -9.64 -5.39 0.98
N THR A 80 -10.81 -5.93 1.32
CA THR A 80 -11.01 -6.74 2.54
C THR A 80 -10.18 -8.03 2.55
N TRP A 81 -9.91 -8.60 1.38
CA TRP A 81 -9.09 -9.80 1.20
C TRP A 81 -7.58 -9.51 1.12
N CYS A 82 -7.17 -8.25 1.06
CA CYS A 82 -5.76 -7.84 0.98
C CYS A 82 -5.13 -7.80 2.38
N LEU A 83 -4.29 -8.79 2.71
CA LEU A 83 -3.65 -8.88 4.03
C LEU A 83 -2.76 -7.66 4.37
N PRO A 84 -1.90 -7.13 3.47
CA PRO A 84 -1.15 -5.92 3.78
C PRO A 84 -2.05 -4.71 4.03
N CYS A 85 -3.15 -4.57 3.27
CA CYS A 85 -4.13 -3.51 3.49
C CYS A 85 -4.71 -3.56 4.90
N ARG A 86 -5.07 -4.77 5.37
CA ARG A 86 -5.56 -4.98 6.74
C ARG A 86 -4.55 -4.58 7.81
N ALA A 87 -3.26 -4.76 7.52
CA ALA A 87 -2.19 -4.44 8.45
C ALA A 87 -1.97 -2.92 8.62
N GLU A 88 -2.21 -2.09 7.59
CA GLU A 88 -2.07 -0.62 7.70
C GLU A 88 -3.31 0.11 8.22
N ILE A 89 -4.49 -0.52 8.25
CA ILE A 89 -5.72 0.12 8.74
C ILE A 89 -5.56 0.75 10.13
N PRO A 90 -4.98 0.08 11.16
CA PRO A 90 -4.81 0.68 12.48
C PRO A 90 -3.95 1.95 12.46
N ASP A 91 -2.90 1.98 11.62
CA ASP A 91 -2.02 3.13 11.48
C ASP A 91 -2.74 4.29 10.76
N LEU A 92 -3.54 4.00 9.73
CA LEU A 92 -4.37 4.99 9.04
C LEU A 92 -5.43 5.60 9.97
N ILE A 93 -6.06 4.77 10.82
CA ILE A 93 -7.02 5.22 11.84
C ILE A 93 -6.32 6.17 12.82
N ALA A 94 -5.16 5.77 13.35
CA ALA A 94 -4.40 6.58 14.29
C ALA A 94 -3.95 7.92 13.67
N LEU A 95 -3.52 7.90 12.40
CA LEU A 95 -3.10 9.09 11.69
C LEU A 95 -4.27 10.04 11.44
N GLN A 96 -5.42 9.51 11.00
CA GLN A 96 -6.67 10.26 10.83
C GLN A 96 -7.10 10.94 12.13
N ASP A 97 -7.05 10.23 13.27
CA ASP A 97 -7.43 10.79 14.56
C ASP A 97 -6.45 11.89 15.02
N LYS A 98 -5.14 11.62 14.90
CA LYS A 98 -4.07 12.53 15.34
C LYS A 98 -4.04 13.83 14.55
N TYR A 99 -4.26 13.76 13.25
CA TYR A 99 -4.17 14.89 12.33
C TYR A 99 -5.52 15.29 11.74
N ARG A 100 -6.65 14.99 12.42
CA ARG A 100 -8.01 15.20 11.86
C ARG A 100 -8.28 16.59 11.29
N ASP A 101 -7.59 17.62 11.78
CA ASP A 101 -7.75 19.00 11.34
C ASP A 101 -6.87 19.32 10.11
N GLN A 102 -5.80 18.56 9.90
CA GLN A 102 -4.82 18.73 8.82
C GLN A 102 -4.89 17.63 7.74
N LEU A 103 -5.45 16.45 8.05
CA LEU A 103 -5.44 15.24 7.26
C LEU A 103 -6.86 14.68 7.10
N GLN A 104 -7.11 14.12 5.92
CA GLN A 104 -8.23 13.23 5.65
C GLN A 104 -7.72 11.95 4.97
N VAL A 105 -8.11 10.79 5.47
CA VAL A 105 -7.95 9.52 4.77
C VAL A 105 -9.25 9.24 4.01
N ILE A 106 -9.14 8.69 2.80
CA ILE A 106 -10.26 8.16 2.03
C ILE A 106 -9.86 6.74 1.60
N GLY A 107 -10.61 5.74 2.07
CA GLY A 107 -10.46 4.37 1.60
C GLY A 107 -11.25 4.16 0.31
N VAL A 108 -10.60 3.70 -0.76
CA VAL A 108 -11.25 3.29 -2.00
C VAL A 108 -11.23 1.76 -2.06
N SER A 109 -12.37 1.13 -1.79
CA SER A 109 -12.48 -0.33 -1.79
C SER A 109 -12.52 -0.88 -3.22
N GLN A 110 -11.64 -1.83 -3.48
CA GLN A 110 -11.51 -2.61 -4.70
C GLN A 110 -12.23 -3.97 -4.62
N ASP A 111 -13.07 -4.15 -3.58
CA ASP A 111 -13.87 -5.35 -3.43
C ASP A 111 -15.01 -5.39 -4.47
N GLU A 112 -15.28 -6.58 -5.00
CA GLU A 112 -16.48 -6.86 -5.81
C GLU A 112 -17.72 -7.16 -4.94
N GLU A 113 -17.53 -7.19 -3.61
CA GLU A 113 -18.57 -7.43 -2.62
C GLU A 113 -19.52 -6.24 -2.46
N THR A 114 -20.65 -6.48 -1.81
CA THR A 114 -21.68 -5.45 -1.60
C THR A 114 -21.21 -4.36 -0.63
N ALA A 115 -21.66 -3.10 -0.84
CA ALA A 115 -21.40 -2.00 0.09
C ALA A 115 -21.73 -2.33 1.56
N ASP A 116 -22.72 -3.19 1.80
CA ASP A 116 -23.10 -3.65 3.14
C ASP A 116 -22.03 -4.56 3.76
N PHE A 117 -21.44 -5.48 2.98
CA PHE A 117 -20.31 -6.30 3.42
C PHE A 117 -19.12 -5.43 3.82
N ILE A 118 -18.75 -4.45 2.98
CA ILE A 118 -17.64 -3.55 3.30
C ILE A 118 -17.96 -2.69 4.53
N ARG A 119 -19.22 -2.25 4.71
CA ARG A 119 -19.62 -1.50 5.92
C ARG A 119 -19.51 -2.34 7.20
N GLN A 120 -19.86 -3.62 7.14
CA GLN A 120 -19.67 -4.55 8.27
C GLN A 120 -18.19 -4.71 8.59
N PHE A 121 -17.35 -4.95 7.59
CA PHE A 121 -15.91 -5.02 7.75
C PHE A 121 -15.35 -3.73 8.36
N ALA A 122 -15.74 -2.57 7.84
CA ALA A 122 -15.28 -1.27 8.35
C ALA A 122 -15.66 -1.06 9.83
N THR A 123 -16.83 -1.56 10.24
CA THR A 123 -17.28 -1.53 11.63
C THR A 123 -16.42 -2.43 12.52
N GLU A 124 -16.11 -3.65 12.07
CA GLU A 124 -15.24 -4.60 12.79
C GLU A 124 -13.82 -4.03 12.98
N TYR A 125 -13.26 -3.44 11.94
CA TYR A 125 -11.93 -2.83 11.95
C TYR A 125 -11.90 -1.42 12.55
N ARG A 126 -13.07 -0.88 12.92
CA ARG A 126 -13.24 0.47 13.49
C ARG A 126 -12.67 1.58 12.61
N ILE A 127 -12.82 1.44 11.30
CA ILE A 127 -12.37 2.45 10.34
C ILE A 127 -13.12 3.77 10.62
N ASN A 128 -12.37 4.84 10.87
CA ASN A 128 -12.87 6.17 11.25
C ASN A 128 -12.88 7.18 10.09
N TYR A 129 -12.53 6.74 8.89
CA TYR A 129 -12.45 7.57 7.69
C TYR A 129 -13.48 7.14 6.63
N PRO A 130 -13.88 8.05 5.71
CA PRO A 130 -14.81 7.71 4.64
C PRO A 130 -14.27 6.59 3.74
N ILE A 131 -15.16 5.66 3.37
CA ILE A 131 -14.89 4.61 2.40
C ILE A 131 -15.82 4.81 1.21
N VAL A 132 -15.26 4.79 0.00
CA VAL A 132 -16.01 4.77 -1.26
C VAL A 132 -15.75 3.45 -1.99
N MET A 133 -16.70 3.01 -2.79
CA MET A 133 -16.46 1.90 -3.73
C MET A 133 -15.66 2.42 -4.92
N SER A 134 -14.71 1.62 -5.43
CA SER A 134 -13.97 1.98 -6.63
C SER A 134 -14.89 2.16 -7.83
N THR A 135 -14.55 3.09 -8.70
CA THR A 135 -15.21 3.31 -9.98
C THR A 135 -14.16 3.48 -11.08
N PRO A 136 -14.50 3.22 -12.35
CA PRO A 136 -13.58 3.48 -13.47
C PRO A 136 -13.11 4.93 -13.56
N GLU A 137 -13.94 5.88 -13.09
CA GLU A 137 -13.56 7.28 -12.98
C GLU A 137 -12.47 7.51 -11.93
N LEU A 138 -12.64 6.96 -10.72
CA LEU A 138 -11.64 7.10 -9.67
C LEU A 138 -10.31 6.45 -10.06
N GLU A 139 -10.34 5.28 -10.70
CA GLU A 139 -9.13 4.58 -11.17
C GLU A 139 -8.41 5.31 -12.30
N ARG A 140 -9.13 6.06 -13.14
CA ARG A 140 -8.53 6.92 -14.16
C ARG A 140 -7.88 8.16 -13.55
N ILE A 141 -8.48 8.73 -12.51
CA ILE A 141 -7.97 9.92 -11.82
C ILE A 141 -6.74 9.57 -10.98
N PHE A 142 -6.84 8.51 -10.19
CA PHE A 142 -5.78 7.99 -9.34
C PHE A 142 -5.10 6.82 -10.05
N SER A 143 -4.42 7.13 -11.15
CA SER A 143 -3.98 6.10 -12.09
C SER A 143 -2.85 5.21 -11.57
N GLY A 144 -2.87 3.99 -12.08
CA GLY A 144 -1.85 2.98 -11.89
C GLY A 144 -1.89 2.25 -10.57
N ILE A 145 -3.10 1.90 -10.14
CA ILE A 145 -3.34 0.94 -9.07
C ILE A 145 -3.14 -0.47 -9.65
N TYR A 146 -1.92 -0.99 -9.58
CA TYR A 146 -1.59 -2.36 -10.04
C TYR A 146 -1.44 -3.35 -8.89
N ALA A 147 -1.27 -2.83 -7.68
CA ALA A 147 -1.12 -3.61 -6.48
C ALA A 147 -1.88 -2.95 -5.33
N LEU A 148 -2.25 -3.75 -4.35
CA LEU A 148 -2.88 -3.26 -3.13
C LEU A 148 -1.97 -3.53 -1.92
N PRO A 149 -1.90 -2.59 -0.97
CA PRO A 149 -2.49 -1.25 -1.05
C PRO A 149 -1.73 -0.35 -2.04
N THR A 150 -2.41 0.65 -2.59
CA THR A 150 -1.76 1.78 -3.29
C THR A 150 -2.33 3.06 -2.74
N SER A 151 -1.47 3.96 -2.28
CA SER A 151 -1.87 5.21 -1.64
C SER A 151 -1.36 6.41 -2.43
N PHE A 152 -2.25 7.35 -2.72
CA PHE A 152 -1.90 8.64 -3.29
C PHE A 152 -1.92 9.69 -2.20
N ILE A 153 -0.84 10.45 -2.10
CA ILE A 153 -0.73 11.59 -1.20
C ILE A 153 -1.11 12.83 -1.99
N VAL A 154 -2.16 13.50 -1.52
CA VAL A 154 -2.73 14.71 -2.12
C VAL A 154 -2.48 15.87 -1.17
N ASP A 155 -1.93 16.96 -1.68
CA ASP A 155 -1.69 18.17 -0.90
C ASP A 155 -2.97 19.00 -0.67
N ARG A 156 -2.82 20.11 0.06
CA ARG A 156 -3.94 20.99 0.45
C ARG A 156 -4.55 21.75 -0.73
N GLU A 157 -3.88 21.76 -1.88
CA GLU A 157 -4.34 22.35 -3.13
C GLU A 157 -4.98 21.30 -4.05
N ALA A 158 -5.25 20.09 -3.54
CA ALA A 158 -5.81 18.97 -4.28
C ALA A 158 -4.91 18.51 -5.44
N ARG A 159 -3.59 18.46 -5.24
CA ARG A 159 -2.62 17.92 -6.20
C ARG A 159 -1.98 16.63 -5.68
N ILE A 160 -1.79 15.65 -6.55
CA ILE A 160 -1.09 14.40 -6.23
C ILE A 160 0.41 14.70 -6.18
N VAL A 161 0.99 14.62 -4.99
CA VAL A 161 2.40 14.95 -4.71
C VAL A 161 3.26 13.72 -4.49
N GLN A 162 2.65 12.57 -4.18
CA GLN A 162 3.35 11.29 -4.04
C GLN A 162 2.39 10.12 -4.28
N LYS A 163 2.94 8.96 -4.65
CA LYS A 163 2.27 7.68 -4.75
C LYS A 163 3.12 6.60 -4.09
N HIS A 164 2.52 5.87 -3.17
CA HIS A 164 3.11 4.70 -2.52
C HIS A 164 2.42 3.44 -3.02
N VAL A 165 3.21 2.43 -3.35
CA VAL A 165 2.70 1.10 -3.70
C VAL A 165 3.18 0.10 -2.66
N GLY A 166 2.24 -0.70 -2.15
CA GLY A 166 2.46 -1.57 -0.99
C GLY A 166 2.21 -0.86 0.34
N LEU A 167 2.46 -1.61 1.42
CA LEU A 167 2.20 -1.20 2.79
C LEU A 167 2.86 0.14 3.11
N LEU A 168 2.08 1.11 3.60
CA LEU A 168 2.62 2.39 4.05
C LEU A 168 3.53 2.21 5.27
N ASN A 169 4.60 3.01 5.33
CA ASN A 169 5.41 3.15 6.53
C ASN A 169 4.84 4.28 7.41
N PRO A 170 4.34 3.99 8.63
CA PRO A 170 3.65 4.99 9.44
C PRO A 170 4.50 6.23 9.76
N ALA A 171 5.80 6.05 10.02
CA ALA A 171 6.70 7.17 10.33
C ALA A 171 6.92 8.06 9.09
N THR A 172 7.12 7.47 7.92
CA THR A 172 7.26 8.23 6.67
C THR A 172 5.97 8.97 6.33
N THR A 173 4.82 8.29 6.39
CA THR A 173 3.51 8.87 6.05
C THR A 173 3.13 9.99 7.03
N GLU A 174 3.46 9.85 8.32
CA GLU A 174 3.30 10.93 9.29
C GLU A 174 4.17 12.14 8.94
N LEU A 175 5.44 11.93 8.59
CA LEU A 175 6.33 13.02 8.18
C LEU A 175 5.82 13.72 6.91
N GLU A 176 5.36 12.98 5.91
CA GLU A 176 4.73 13.54 4.70
C GLU A 176 3.52 14.40 5.07
N THR A 177 2.64 13.89 5.94
CA THR A 177 1.47 14.61 6.43
C THR A 177 1.87 15.93 7.09
N ARG A 178 2.85 15.90 7.99
CA ARG A 178 3.32 17.10 8.69
C ARG A 178 3.89 18.14 7.74
N VAL A 179 4.73 17.72 6.79
CA VAL A 179 5.33 18.62 5.80
C VAL A 179 4.25 19.29 4.95
N LEU A 180 3.32 18.50 4.40
CA LEU A 180 2.26 19.01 3.53
C LEU A 180 1.22 19.84 4.31
N ALA A 181 1.08 19.60 5.61
CA ALA A 181 0.26 20.41 6.51
C ALA A 181 0.94 21.73 6.93
N GLY A 182 2.22 21.95 6.61
CA GLY A 182 2.99 23.11 7.05
C GLY A 182 3.37 23.07 8.54
N LEU A 183 3.46 21.88 9.12
CA LEU A 183 3.91 21.66 10.51
C LEU A 183 5.42 21.49 10.56
N ASP A 184 6.04 21.92 11.66
CA ASP A 184 7.48 21.83 11.85
C ASP A 184 7.99 20.39 11.74
N VAL A 185 9.04 20.18 10.94
CA VAL A 185 9.71 18.90 10.78
C VAL A 185 11.22 19.10 10.72
N THR A 186 11.98 18.17 11.29
CA THR A 186 13.42 18.07 11.07
C THR A 186 13.68 16.94 10.09
N THR A 187 13.45 17.20 8.80
CA THR A 187 13.58 16.21 7.73
C THR A 187 14.21 16.84 6.50
N THR A 188 14.83 16.03 5.64
CA THR A 188 15.30 16.51 4.32
C THR A 188 14.18 16.26 3.31
N ILE A 189 13.85 17.27 2.50
CA ILE A 189 12.86 17.18 1.44
C ILE A 189 13.59 17.19 0.10
N GLU A 190 13.43 16.12 -0.66
CA GLU A 190 13.88 16.03 -2.04
C GLU A 190 12.68 16.17 -2.97
N TYR A 191 12.70 17.19 -3.82
CA TYR A 191 11.79 17.25 -4.95
C TYR A 191 12.37 16.43 -6.08
N VAL A 192 11.73 15.30 -6.36
CA VAL A 192 12.09 14.43 -7.46
C VAL A 192 11.27 14.85 -8.67
N GLU A 193 11.88 14.80 -9.87
CA GLU A 193 11.03 14.62 -11.04
C GLU A 193 10.17 13.40 -10.76
N ALA A 194 8.86 13.47 -11.07
CA ALA A 194 8.09 12.23 -11.15
C ALA A 194 8.91 11.34 -12.09
N ASP A 195 9.54 10.30 -11.54
CA ASP A 195 10.49 9.48 -12.27
C ASP A 195 9.82 9.04 -13.56
N GLU A 196 10.58 8.85 -14.62
CA GLU A 196 10.01 8.49 -15.91
C GLU A 196 9.13 7.21 -15.81
N ALA A 197 9.34 6.40 -14.76
CA ALA A 197 8.47 5.32 -14.32
C ALA A 197 7.10 5.79 -13.77
N ASN A 198 7.01 6.76 -12.85
CA ASN A 198 5.77 7.29 -12.28
C ASN A 198 5.10 8.33 -13.18
N ARG A 199 5.83 9.09 -14.01
CA ARG A 199 5.24 10.05 -14.96
C ARG A 199 4.66 9.38 -16.20
N LYS A 200 5.27 8.29 -16.69
CA LYS A 200 4.68 7.48 -17.78
C LYS A 200 3.36 6.84 -17.32
N LEU A 201 3.24 6.50 -16.04
CA LEU A 201 2.02 5.96 -15.43
C LEU A 201 0.86 6.96 -15.32
N ILE A 202 1.13 8.27 -15.27
CA ILE A 202 0.06 9.28 -15.17
C ILE A 202 -0.35 9.87 -16.54
N LYS A 203 0.55 9.91 -17.53
CA LYS A 203 0.21 10.40 -18.88
C LYS A 203 -0.36 9.34 -19.84
N ASP A 204 -0.12 8.05 -19.58
CA ASP A 204 -0.62 6.93 -20.40
C ASP A 204 -1.63 6.03 -19.63
N ALA A 205 -2.41 6.61 -18.72
CA ALA A 205 -3.32 5.89 -17.82
C ALA A 205 -4.39 5.01 -18.51
N ALA A 206 -4.62 5.18 -19.82
CA ALA A 206 -5.50 4.30 -20.60
C ALA A 206 -4.82 2.98 -21.06
N GLN A 207 -3.53 2.79 -20.81
CA GLN A 207 -2.75 1.65 -21.33
C GLN A 207 -1.92 0.88 -20.30
N ALA A 208 -1.72 1.40 -19.10
CA ALA A 208 -0.80 0.75 -18.18
C ALA A 208 -1.41 -0.52 -17.55
N THR A 209 -0.74 -1.66 -17.80
CA THR A 209 -1.26 -3.02 -17.70
C THR A 209 -0.21 -3.98 -17.10
N GLU A 210 0.71 -3.51 -16.26
CA GLU A 210 1.98 -4.23 -16.04
C GLU A 210 2.39 -4.34 -14.57
N ILE A 211 2.60 -5.58 -14.10
CA ILE A 211 3.54 -5.88 -13.01
C ILE A 211 4.90 -6.05 -13.68
N PRO A 212 6.01 -5.45 -13.20
CA PRO A 212 7.30 -5.48 -13.90
C PRO A 212 7.70 -6.90 -14.34
N GLY A 213 7.85 -7.11 -15.64
CA GLY A 213 8.21 -8.41 -16.24
C GLY A 213 7.07 -9.43 -16.34
N VAL A 214 5.81 -9.03 -16.12
CA VAL A 214 4.62 -9.89 -16.21
C VAL A 214 3.67 -9.35 -17.28
N GLU A 215 3.40 -10.16 -18.29
CA GLU A 215 2.53 -9.83 -19.43
C GLU A 215 1.05 -9.93 -19.04
N LEU A 216 0.40 -8.82 -18.68
CA LEU A 216 -1.06 -8.78 -18.40
C LEU A 216 -1.88 -8.08 -19.49
N GLY A 217 -1.23 -7.34 -20.39
CA GLY A 217 -1.88 -6.61 -21.47
C GLY A 217 -2.67 -7.51 -22.43
N GLN A 218 -2.27 -8.78 -22.56
CA GLN A 218 -2.92 -9.76 -23.43
C GLN A 218 -4.07 -10.53 -22.77
N LEU A 219 -4.29 -10.35 -21.46
CA LEU A 219 -5.35 -11.04 -20.73
C LEU A 219 -6.71 -10.35 -20.94
N ALA A 220 -7.77 -11.15 -20.99
CA ALA A 220 -9.14 -10.65 -20.87
C ALA A 220 -9.34 -9.94 -19.52
N PRO A 221 -10.23 -8.93 -19.41
CA PRO A 221 -10.38 -8.12 -18.19
C PRO A 221 -10.62 -8.93 -16.90
N ALA A 222 -11.47 -9.96 -16.95
CA ALA A 222 -11.75 -10.83 -15.80
C ALA A 222 -10.51 -11.65 -15.39
N ALA A 223 -9.78 -12.22 -16.36
CA ALA A 223 -8.56 -12.97 -16.10
C ALA A 223 -7.45 -12.06 -15.54
N ARG A 224 -7.32 -10.84 -16.07
CA ARG A 224 -6.39 -9.83 -15.55
C ARG A 224 -6.69 -9.50 -14.08
N THR A 225 -7.96 -9.29 -13.75
CA THR A 225 -8.40 -9.02 -12.37
C THR A 225 -8.08 -10.19 -11.45
N ALA A 226 -8.35 -11.43 -11.89
CA ALA A 226 -8.03 -12.63 -11.13
C ALA A 226 -6.52 -12.78 -10.89
N VAL A 227 -5.69 -12.54 -11.91
CA VAL A 227 -4.23 -12.57 -11.78
C VAL A 227 -3.75 -11.50 -10.81
N LEU A 228 -4.21 -10.27 -10.95
CA LEU A 228 -3.82 -9.18 -10.04
C LEU A 228 -4.24 -9.50 -8.60
N LYS A 229 -5.46 -10.00 -8.39
CA LYS A 229 -5.93 -10.44 -7.06
C LYS A 229 -5.01 -11.51 -6.48
N GLN A 230 -4.64 -12.51 -7.28
CA GLN A 230 -3.74 -13.57 -6.85
C GLN A 230 -2.33 -13.05 -6.54
N LEU A 231 -1.73 -12.21 -7.39
CA LEU A 231 -0.40 -11.64 -7.15
C LEU A 231 -0.37 -10.73 -5.91
N ASN A 232 -1.49 -10.09 -5.58
CA ASN A 232 -1.66 -9.29 -4.37
C ASN A 232 -2.02 -10.12 -3.12
N ALA A 233 -2.45 -11.37 -3.27
CA ALA A 233 -2.76 -12.27 -2.16
C ALA A 233 -1.58 -13.19 -1.82
N ASP A 234 -0.89 -13.71 -2.84
CA ASP A 234 0.18 -14.68 -2.69
C ASP A 234 1.47 -14.00 -2.23
N ASN A 235 2.08 -14.55 -1.17
CA ASN A 235 3.36 -14.06 -0.66
C ASN A 235 4.51 -14.47 -1.57
N CYS A 236 5.47 -13.56 -1.77
CA CYS A 236 6.74 -13.90 -2.37
C CYS A 236 7.59 -14.72 -1.40
N THR A 237 8.16 -15.81 -1.89
CA THR A 237 9.00 -16.73 -1.11
C THR A 237 10.48 -16.32 -1.05
N CYS A 238 10.85 -15.14 -1.56
CA CYS A 238 12.24 -14.65 -1.51
C CYS A 238 12.70 -14.21 -0.12
N GLY A 239 11.79 -14.18 0.87
CA GLY A 239 12.07 -13.78 2.24
C GLY A 239 11.79 -12.29 2.53
N CYS A 240 11.29 -11.52 1.57
CA CYS A 240 11.00 -10.09 1.77
C CYS A 240 9.74 -9.81 2.61
N GLY A 241 8.88 -10.81 2.84
CA GLY A 241 7.62 -10.64 3.55
C GLY A 241 6.54 -9.87 2.76
N LEU A 242 6.77 -9.62 1.47
CA LEU A 242 5.84 -8.94 0.56
C LEU A 242 5.03 -9.93 -0.27
N THR A 243 3.91 -9.47 -0.84
CA THR A 243 3.16 -10.18 -1.87
C THR A 243 3.97 -10.28 -3.16
N LEU A 244 3.61 -11.17 -4.09
CA LEU A 244 4.29 -11.27 -5.38
C LEU A 244 4.25 -9.94 -6.14
N ALA A 245 3.08 -9.28 -6.16
CA ALA A 245 2.92 -7.97 -6.78
C ALA A 245 3.84 -6.91 -6.14
N ALA A 246 3.78 -6.77 -4.80
CA ALA A 246 4.61 -5.80 -4.09
C ALA A 246 6.11 -6.10 -4.21
N CYS A 247 6.51 -7.38 -4.22
CA CYS A 247 7.89 -7.77 -4.43
C CYS A 247 8.38 -7.39 -5.84
N ARG A 248 7.59 -7.59 -6.90
CA ARG A 248 7.96 -7.19 -8.27
C ARG A 248 8.09 -5.69 -8.43
N ILE A 249 7.25 -4.93 -7.75
CA ILE A 249 7.24 -3.46 -7.82
C ILE A 249 8.42 -2.87 -7.05
N ASN A 250 8.70 -3.40 -5.85
CA ASN A 250 9.77 -2.90 -4.99
C ASN A 250 11.16 -3.45 -5.36
N ASP A 251 11.22 -4.65 -5.94
CA ASP A 251 12.43 -5.27 -6.48
C ASP A 251 12.12 -5.99 -7.81
N PRO A 252 12.12 -5.26 -8.94
CA PRO A 252 11.90 -5.84 -10.25
C PRO A 252 13.03 -6.79 -10.69
N THR A 253 14.14 -6.86 -9.94
CA THR A 253 15.24 -7.79 -10.19
C THR A 253 15.14 -9.09 -9.38
N CYS A 254 14.14 -9.20 -8.49
CA CYS A 254 13.94 -10.40 -7.68
C CYS A 254 13.70 -11.64 -8.57
N HIS A 255 14.69 -12.53 -8.59
CA HIS A 255 14.72 -13.75 -9.40
C HIS A 255 13.71 -14.82 -8.94
N ILE A 256 13.12 -14.66 -7.76
CA ILE A 256 12.11 -15.58 -7.21
C ILE A 256 10.70 -15.13 -7.59
N SER A 257 10.37 -13.85 -7.44
CA SER A 257 9.00 -13.36 -7.70
C SER A 257 8.65 -13.38 -9.19
N LEU A 258 9.59 -13.08 -10.08
CA LEU A 258 9.35 -13.01 -11.53
C LEU A 258 8.79 -14.31 -12.12
N PRO A 259 9.46 -15.48 -12.00
CA PRO A 259 8.96 -16.71 -12.62
C PRO A 259 7.61 -17.15 -12.06
N ILE A 260 7.34 -16.91 -10.77
CA ILE A 260 6.06 -17.23 -10.13
C ILE A 260 4.96 -16.33 -10.70
N ALA A 261 5.20 -15.01 -10.76
CA ALA A 261 4.21 -14.06 -11.24
C ALA A 261 3.90 -14.26 -12.74
N GLN A 262 4.91 -14.55 -13.55
CA GLN A 262 4.70 -14.90 -14.96
C GLN A 262 3.95 -16.22 -15.14
N LYS A 263 4.17 -17.21 -14.28
CA LYS A 263 3.43 -18.48 -14.33
C LYS A 263 1.94 -18.23 -14.08
N ILE A 264 1.60 -17.45 -13.05
CA ILE A 264 0.21 -17.09 -12.74
C ILE A 264 -0.46 -16.40 -13.93
N ALA A 265 0.22 -15.43 -14.55
CA ALA A 265 -0.31 -14.76 -15.74
C ALA A 265 -0.52 -15.72 -16.93
N ARG A 266 0.43 -16.62 -17.21
CA ARG A 266 0.31 -17.62 -18.28
C ARG A 266 -0.81 -18.63 -18.02
N ASP A 267 -0.94 -19.10 -16.79
CA ASP A 267 -1.99 -20.05 -16.41
C ASP A 267 -3.38 -19.42 -16.64
N ALA A 268 -3.56 -18.15 -16.25
CA ALA A 268 -4.79 -17.42 -16.48
C ALA A 268 -5.09 -17.14 -17.97
N ALA A 269 -4.06 -16.98 -18.81
CA ALA A 269 -4.24 -16.84 -20.26
C ALA A 269 -4.77 -18.12 -20.93
N THR A 270 -4.54 -19.28 -20.33
CA THR A 270 -4.89 -20.60 -20.89
C THR A 270 -6.17 -21.20 -20.29
N ALA A 271 -6.64 -20.64 -19.18
CA ALA A 271 -7.93 -21.01 -18.60
C ALA A 271 -9.06 -20.61 -19.57
N ARG A 272 -9.76 -21.60 -20.14
CA ARG A 272 -10.99 -21.33 -20.90
C ARG A 272 -12.08 -20.80 -19.95
N PRO A 273 -12.90 -19.83 -20.39
CA PRO A 273 -14.03 -19.33 -19.61
C PRO A 273 -15.05 -20.43 -19.33
#